data_AF-A0A538QYE0-F1
#
_entry.id   AF-A0A538QYE0-F1
#
_cell.length_a   1.000
_cell.length_b   1.000
_cell.length_c   1.000
_cell.angle_alpha   90.00
_cell.angle_beta   90.00
_cell.angle_gamma   90.00
#
_symmetry.space_group_name_H-M   'P 1'
#
loop_
_entity.id
_entity.type
_entity.pdbx_description
1 polymer ?
#
loop_
_entity_poly.entity_id
_entity_poly.type
_entity_poly.pdbx_seq_one_letter_code
_entity_poly.pdbx_strand_id
1 'polypeptide(L)'
;MAHFKITRPRSTPVTLTRSAHHITPDVALWVAISYSCNELEFRNYKAFIDDVMAAGSMRRAALPGDSSGKPREVIDEYDAAVISDPQRIDDGAPIYRLLPFSGSDRYALLKAATEVFVMAKCGVDPSFESFSSIVASVSASLEPSGGGIDLAQVAPALWEAYLDKIQPGGDKVIPYYGLIYDKLKDAPIDPVRRGVTAGAHLLLRQKLLRPCFLELIWVMWMELAMVFQTMNAILLRFQNVRLSDHDPLANMETDPLRPLNNLLWGLIQDEQHRLTVNRRNLEYNHQYGIGLVGKAVSSLRPADTRSRFIEAFHNLLFLAAEFYRHDDDTTIHADGFPLLNALKEVHLILSEGSHNQYGDLPSTARQEILMLQWILALPELRDFLPARASVAYPEPWMERVDAMRKIQHWGDPSVHYFRDLARFGEQIALSIRFGAWSVASSAEQGANWARYWRSAVQGYAHAYRVVTGVDLTTEPTSVEQTQLRYLSPSIHLQRRLAQQLQSLSQTPAGPGLIPTRAGKDTK
;
A
#
# COMPACT_ATOMS: atom_id res chain seq x y z
N MET A 1 57.24 -7.90 58.50
CA MET A 1 55.86 -7.70 58.00
C MET A 1 55.86 -7.98 56.50
N ALA A 2 55.34 -9.12 56.08
CA ALA A 2 55.24 -9.50 54.66
C ALA A 2 53.95 -8.92 54.08
N HIS A 3 54.05 -8.04 53.09
CA HIS A 3 52.90 -7.47 52.38
C HIS A 3 52.39 -8.47 51.33
N PHE A 4 51.24 -9.09 51.60
CA PHE A 4 50.47 -9.81 50.58
C PHE A 4 49.86 -8.81 49.59
N LYS A 5 50.32 -8.82 48.34
CA LYS A 5 49.66 -8.14 47.22
C LYS A 5 48.46 -8.97 46.79
N ILE A 6 47.25 -8.50 47.13
CA ILE A 6 46.01 -9.03 46.58
C ILE A 6 45.89 -8.53 45.14
N THR A 7 46.20 -9.38 44.17
CA THR A 7 45.87 -9.15 42.76
C THR A 7 44.36 -9.28 42.57
N ARG A 8 43.68 -8.17 42.25
CA ARG A 8 42.28 -8.21 41.80
C ARG A 8 42.20 -9.08 40.54
N PRO A 9 41.23 -10.00 40.43
CA PRO A 9 41.02 -10.74 39.18
C PRO A 9 40.70 -9.72 38.07
N ARG A 10 41.37 -9.84 36.92
CA ARG A 10 40.99 -9.13 35.70
C ARG A 10 39.57 -9.57 35.35
N SER A 11 38.60 -8.69 35.52
CA SER A 11 37.28 -8.88 34.93
C SER A 11 37.45 -8.77 33.41
N THR A 12 37.60 -9.90 32.72
CA THR A 12 37.29 -9.97 31.31
C THR A 12 35.84 -9.52 31.15
N PRO A 13 35.54 -8.47 30.37
CA PRO A 13 34.16 -8.12 30.09
C PRO A 13 33.55 -9.31 29.33
N VAL A 14 32.78 -10.13 30.04
CA VAL A 14 31.93 -11.15 29.43
C VAL A 14 30.73 -10.39 28.88
N THR A 15 30.84 -9.89 27.65
CA THR A 15 29.66 -9.43 26.91
C THR A 15 28.95 -10.67 26.40
N LEU A 16 27.69 -10.85 26.80
CA LEU A 16 26.79 -11.82 26.18
C LEU A 16 26.57 -11.40 24.73
N THR A 17 27.37 -11.94 23.82
CA THR A 17 27.15 -11.81 22.39
C THR A 17 26.01 -12.73 21.99
N ARG A 18 25.07 -12.18 21.23
CA ARG A 18 23.97 -12.93 20.62
C ARG A 18 24.54 -14.12 19.83
N SER A 19 23.95 -15.30 19.99
CA SER A 19 24.32 -16.49 19.22
C SER A 19 24.20 -16.21 17.72
N ALA A 20 25.18 -16.63 16.92
CA ALA A 20 25.16 -16.47 15.47
C ALA A 20 23.95 -17.23 14.90
N HIS A 21 23.09 -16.52 14.16
CA HIS A 21 21.88 -17.09 13.58
C HIS A 21 22.15 -17.67 12.20
N HIS A 22 21.61 -18.86 11.91
CA HIS A 22 21.76 -19.47 10.60
C HIS A 22 20.74 -18.86 9.62
N ILE A 23 21.22 -18.17 8.59
CA ILE A 23 20.36 -17.59 7.55
C ILE A 23 19.73 -18.70 6.71
N THR A 24 18.42 -18.65 6.55
CA THR A 24 17.68 -19.57 5.68
C THR A 24 17.54 -19.00 4.26
N PRO A 25 17.45 -19.84 3.21
CA PRO A 25 17.26 -19.38 1.83
C PRO A 25 16.02 -18.50 1.62
N ASP A 26 14.99 -18.66 2.46
CA ASP A 26 13.75 -17.87 2.43
C ASP A 26 13.99 -16.35 2.53
N VAL A 27 15.10 -15.92 3.14
CA VAL A 27 15.48 -14.50 3.22
C VAL A 27 15.60 -13.86 1.83
N ALA A 28 16.07 -14.63 0.83
CA ALA A 28 16.20 -14.13 -0.53
C ALA A 28 14.83 -13.78 -1.16
N LEU A 29 13.78 -14.55 -0.87
CA LEU A 29 12.40 -14.21 -1.25
C LEU A 29 11.96 -12.91 -0.60
N TRP A 30 12.22 -12.74 0.70
CA TRP A 30 11.79 -11.54 1.41
C TRP A 30 12.49 -10.28 0.91
N VAL A 31 13.77 -10.38 0.52
CA VAL A 31 14.48 -9.29 -0.17
C VAL A 31 13.83 -8.95 -1.50
N ALA A 32 13.45 -9.94 -2.31
CA ALA A 32 12.73 -9.71 -3.56
C ALA A 32 11.36 -9.05 -3.35
N ILE A 33 10.62 -9.47 -2.32
CA ILE A 33 9.34 -8.86 -1.92
C ILE A 33 9.54 -7.41 -1.48
N SER A 34 10.49 -7.15 -0.58
CA SER A 34 10.81 -5.80 -0.12
C SER A 34 11.16 -4.88 -1.29
N TYR A 35 11.97 -5.36 -2.22
CA TYR A 35 12.32 -4.61 -3.43
C TYR A 35 11.09 -4.28 -4.27
N SER A 36 10.26 -5.27 -4.62
CA SER A 36 9.06 -5.02 -5.43
C SER A 36 8.08 -4.06 -4.75
N CYS A 37 7.86 -4.20 -3.44
CA CYS A 37 7.04 -3.28 -2.67
C CYS A 37 7.60 -1.85 -2.70
N ASN A 38 8.93 -1.69 -2.51
CA ASN A 38 9.59 -0.39 -2.55
C ASN A 38 9.51 0.25 -3.95
N GLU A 39 9.68 -0.54 -5.01
CA GLU A 39 9.56 -0.08 -6.40
C GLU A 39 8.14 0.40 -6.73
N LEU A 40 7.11 -0.20 -6.13
CA LEU A 40 5.71 0.18 -6.27
C LEU A 40 5.27 1.34 -5.37
N GLU A 41 6.16 1.89 -4.53
CA GLU A 41 5.83 3.02 -3.66
C GLU A 41 5.47 4.27 -4.46
N PHE A 42 4.62 5.11 -3.86
CA PHE A 42 4.12 6.33 -4.49
C PHE A 42 5.24 7.27 -4.96
N ARG A 43 6.37 7.33 -4.25
CA ARG A 43 7.51 8.16 -4.64
C ARG A 43 8.05 7.80 -6.03
N ASN A 44 8.23 6.50 -6.28
CA ASN A 44 8.74 5.99 -7.55
C ASN A 44 7.69 6.13 -8.66
N TYR A 45 6.42 5.87 -8.32
CA TYR A 45 5.31 6.11 -9.23
C TYR A 45 5.20 7.58 -9.65
N LYS A 46 5.24 8.51 -8.69
CA LYS A 46 5.20 9.95 -8.96
C LYS A 46 6.36 10.38 -9.86
N ALA A 47 7.58 9.95 -9.55
CA ALA A 47 8.75 10.28 -10.37
C ALA A 47 8.59 9.78 -11.83
N PHE A 48 8.09 8.55 -12.01
CA PHE A 48 7.83 7.99 -13.34
C PHE A 48 6.73 8.75 -14.09
N ILE A 49 5.59 9.01 -13.45
CA ILE A 49 4.47 9.71 -14.09
C ILE A 49 4.82 11.16 -14.37
N ASP A 50 5.51 11.85 -13.46
CA ASP A 50 5.95 13.22 -13.69
C ASP A 50 6.88 13.31 -14.92
N ASP A 51 7.79 12.35 -15.08
CA ASP A 51 8.63 12.24 -16.28
C ASP A 51 7.79 11.98 -17.54
N VAL A 52 6.86 11.03 -17.51
CA VAL A 52 5.96 10.76 -18.65
C VAL A 52 5.08 11.97 -18.99
N MET A 53 4.59 12.70 -18.00
CA MET A 53 3.74 13.88 -18.19
C MET A 53 4.53 15.11 -18.63
N ALA A 54 5.80 15.24 -18.22
CA ALA A 54 6.71 16.29 -18.68
C ALA A 54 7.26 16.01 -20.09
N ALA A 55 7.73 14.78 -20.33
CA ALA A 55 8.20 14.28 -21.63
C ALA A 55 7.04 14.09 -22.64
N GLY A 56 5.80 14.00 -22.14
CA GLY A 56 4.55 14.02 -22.90
C GLY A 56 4.28 15.33 -23.64
N SER A 57 5.13 16.35 -23.47
CA SER A 57 5.41 17.28 -24.56
C SER A 57 6.10 16.50 -25.68
N MET A 58 5.32 15.79 -26.51
CA MET A 58 5.82 15.22 -27.76
C MET A 58 6.68 16.29 -28.45
N ARG A 59 8.01 16.15 -28.40
CA ARG A 59 8.86 16.76 -29.41
C ARG A 59 8.22 16.30 -30.71
N ARG A 60 7.68 17.24 -31.49
CA ARG A 60 7.15 16.97 -32.84
C ARG A 60 8.14 16.02 -33.51
N ALA A 61 7.80 14.73 -33.60
CA ALA A 61 8.40 13.90 -34.61
C ALA A 61 7.90 14.53 -35.90
N ALA A 62 8.81 15.18 -36.63
CA ALA A 62 8.50 15.76 -37.92
C ALA A 62 7.77 14.68 -38.73
N LEU A 63 6.50 14.94 -39.06
CA LEU A 63 5.73 14.06 -39.93
C LEU A 63 6.53 13.94 -41.25
N PRO A 64 6.79 12.72 -41.75
CA PRO A 64 7.49 12.57 -43.02
C PRO A 64 6.55 13.08 -44.13
N GLY A 65 6.85 14.27 -44.65
CA GLY A 65 6.14 14.81 -45.82
C GLY A 65 5.86 16.32 -45.83
N ASP A 66 6.21 17.11 -44.82
CA ASP A 66 6.01 18.57 -44.87
C ASP A 66 7.27 19.30 -45.36
N SER A 67 7.46 19.28 -46.68
CA SER A 67 8.55 19.99 -47.38
C SER A 67 8.17 21.41 -47.80
N SER A 68 7.03 21.93 -47.36
CA SER A 68 6.65 23.33 -47.57
C SER A 68 6.63 24.06 -46.24
N GLY A 69 7.75 24.70 -45.89
CA GLY A 69 7.93 25.51 -44.68
C GLY A 69 7.03 26.75 -44.60
N LYS A 70 5.72 26.55 -44.55
CA LYS A 70 4.73 27.53 -44.10
C LYS A 70 3.97 26.91 -42.95
N PRO A 71 4.18 27.36 -41.69
CA PRO A 71 3.32 26.94 -40.60
C PRO A 71 1.88 27.27 -40.98
N ARG A 72 1.03 26.24 -41.01
CA ARG A 72 -0.43 26.41 -41.07
C ARG A 72 -0.82 27.30 -39.89
N GLU A 73 -1.53 28.38 -40.19
CA GLU A 73 -2.05 29.37 -39.23
C GLU A 73 -2.88 28.70 -38.13
N VAL A 74 -2.19 28.22 -37.09
CA VAL A 74 -2.76 28.01 -35.76
C VAL A 74 -2.42 29.28 -35.01
N ILE A 75 -3.37 30.23 -35.07
CA ILE A 75 -3.54 31.43 -34.25
C ILE A 75 -2.30 31.77 -33.39
N ASP A 76 -1.40 32.60 -33.94
CA ASP A 76 -0.22 33.15 -33.24
C ASP A 76 -0.59 33.89 -31.94
N GLU A 77 -1.86 34.27 -31.78
CA GLU A 77 -2.44 34.86 -30.57
C GLU A 77 -2.45 33.90 -29.36
N TYR A 78 -2.49 32.58 -29.59
CA TYR A 78 -2.58 31.60 -28.49
C TYR A 78 -1.24 31.37 -27.80
N ASP A 79 -0.15 31.28 -28.57
CA ASP A 79 1.20 31.19 -28.01
C ASP A 79 1.59 32.49 -27.28
N ALA A 80 1.18 33.65 -27.80
CA ALA A 80 1.37 34.93 -27.12
C ALA A 80 0.60 35.00 -25.78
N ALA A 81 -0.66 34.55 -25.75
CA ALA A 81 -1.49 34.54 -24.54
C ALA A 81 -0.99 33.58 -23.45
N VAL A 82 -0.46 32.41 -23.85
CA VAL A 82 0.12 31.42 -22.92
C VAL A 82 1.49 31.86 -22.40
N ILE A 83 2.26 32.63 -23.19
CA ILE A 83 3.55 33.18 -22.77
C ILE A 83 3.36 34.40 -21.84
N SER A 84 2.28 35.16 -22.00
CA SER A 84 2.03 36.42 -21.28
C SER A 84 1.12 36.30 -20.04
N ASP A 85 0.83 35.10 -19.53
CA ASP A 85 0.00 34.93 -18.34
C ASP A 85 0.68 35.54 -17.09
N PRO A 86 0.08 36.55 -16.42
CA PRO A 86 0.64 37.20 -15.23
C PRO A 86 0.78 36.28 -14.00
N GLN A 87 0.21 35.07 -14.02
CA GLN A 87 0.36 34.07 -12.94
C GLN A 87 1.57 33.14 -13.12
N ARG A 88 2.41 33.42 -14.12
CA ARG A 88 3.61 32.66 -14.41
C ARG A 88 4.69 32.87 -13.35
N ILE A 89 4.86 31.89 -12.46
CA ILE A 89 6.01 31.77 -11.56
C ILE A 89 7.12 31.02 -12.32
N ASP A 90 8.10 31.77 -12.84
CA ASP A 90 9.30 31.24 -13.51
C ASP A 90 10.27 30.61 -12.49
N ASP A 91 9.95 29.40 -12.01
CA ASP A 91 10.84 28.64 -11.12
C ASP A 91 11.22 27.28 -11.73
N GLY A 92 11.91 27.28 -12.87
CA GLY A 92 12.73 26.15 -13.37
C GLY A 92 12.10 24.75 -13.49
N ALA A 93 10.80 24.60 -13.31
CA ALA A 93 10.06 23.35 -13.34
C ALA A 93 9.60 23.01 -14.77
N PRO A 94 9.41 21.72 -15.12
CA PRO A 94 9.01 21.34 -16.47
C PRO A 94 7.66 21.98 -16.84
N ILE A 95 7.70 22.80 -17.90
CA ILE A 95 6.55 23.49 -18.47
C ILE A 95 5.64 22.45 -19.12
N TYR A 96 4.49 22.15 -18.49
CA TYR A 96 3.43 21.37 -19.13
C TYR A 96 2.82 22.22 -20.27
N ARG A 97 3.36 22.10 -21.50
CA ARG A 97 2.72 22.72 -22.67
C ARG A 97 1.35 22.08 -22.89
N LEU A 98 0.32 22.75 -22.38
CA LEU A 98 -1.10 22.42 -22.58
C LEU A 98 -1.46 22.69 -24.04
N LEU A 99 -1.90 21.66 -24.77
CA LEU A 99 -2.68 21.90 -25.98
C LEU A 99 -4.08 22.39 -25.58
N PRO A 100 -4.62 23.44 -26.24
CA PRO A 100 -5.86 24.12 -25.88
C PRO A 100 -7.10 23.21 -25.76
N PHE A 101 -7.15 22.13 -26.53
CA PHE A 101 -8.34 21.29 -26.72
C PHE A 101 -8.03 19.78 -26.75
N SER A 102 -7.07 19.30 -25.94
CA SER A 102 -6.95 17.84 -25.73
C SER A 102 -8.03 17.42 -24.75
N GLY A 103 -8.98 16.58 -25.16
CA GLY A 103 -10.07 16.09 -24.30
C GLY A 103 -9.57 15.20 -23.14
N SER A 104 -10.22 14.06 -22.93
CA SER A 104 -9.82 13.04 -21.94
C SER A 104 -8.43 12.40 -22.19
N ASP A 105 -7.67 12.88 -23.18
CA ASP A 105 -6.37 12.35 -23.61
C ASP A 105 -5.31 12.32 -22.49
N ARG A 106 -5.30 13.32 -21.59
CA ARG A 106 -4.36 13.32 -20.45
C ARG A 106 -4.68 12.24 -19.42
N TYR A 107 -5.97 12.00 -19.18
CA TYR A 107 -6.40 10.92 -18.32
C TYR A 107 -6.11 9.55 -18.96
N ALA A 108 -6.33 9.41 -20.26
CA ALA A 108 -5.98 8.20 -21.00
C ALA A 108 -4.47 7.91 -20.96
N LEU A 109 -3.63 8.95 -21.14
CA LEU A 109 -2.18 8.83 -20.98
C LEU A 109 -1.79 8.42 -19.56
N LEU A 110 -2.38 9.05 -18.54
CA LEU A 110 -2.14 8.68 -17.14
C LEU A 110 -2.51 7.21 -16.88
N LYS A 111 -3.65 6.76 -17.38
CA LYS A 111 -4.13 5.38 -17.24
C LYS A 111 -3.15 4.39 -17.88
N ALA A 112 -2.78 4.62 -19.15
CA ALA A 112 -1.84 3.78 -19.88
C ALA A 112 -0.44 3.76 -19.23
N ALA A 113 0.08 4.92 -18.82
CA ALA A 113 1.37 5.03 -18.15
C ALA A 113 1.37 4.29 -16.81
N THR A 114 0.27 4.38 -16.05
CA THR A 114 0.11 3.66 -14.78
C THR A 114 0.09 2.15 -14.99
N GLU A 115 -0.59 1.68 -16.03
CA GLU A 115 -0.58 0.25 -16.39
C GLU A 115 0.84 -0.24 -16.68
N VAL A 116 1.58 0.48 -17.53
CA VAL A 116 2.98 0.17 -17.85
C VAL A 116 3.86 0.17 -16.60
N PHE A 117 3.69 1.16 -15.72
CA PHE A 117 4.42 1.24 -14.45
C PHE A 117 4.18 0.01 -13.59
N VAL A 118 2.91 -0.33 -13.32
CA VAL A 118 2.56 -1.48 -12.48
C VAL A 118 3.07 -2.77 -13.11
N MET A 119 2.89 -2.96 -14.42
CA MET A 119 3.41 -4.14 -15.13
C MET A 119 4.93 -4.28 -15.03
N ALA A 120 5.67 -3.17 -15.14
CA ALA A 120 7.13 -3.18 -15.10
C ALA A 120 7.69 -3.42 -13.70
N LYS A 121 6.97 -3.02 -12.64
CA LYS A 121 7.48 -2.99 -11.26
C LYS A 121 6.93 -4.10 -10.35
N CYS A 122 5.79 -4.70 -10.70
CA CYS A 122 5.18 -5.75 -9.85
C CYS A 122 5.77 -7.15 -10.07
N GLY A 123 6.35 -7.42 -11.24
CA GLY A 123 6.90 -8.73 -11.58
C GLY A 123 8.31 -8.93 -11.06
N VAL A 124 8.60 -10.11 -10.50
CA VAL A 124 9.97 -10.53 -10.19
C VAL A 124 10.40 -11.62 -11.16
N ASP A 125 11.47 -11.39 -11.92
CA ASP A 125 12.04 -12.40 -12.80
C ASP A 125 13.02 -13.30 -12.00
N PRO A 126 12.72 -14.58 -11.74
CA PRO A 126 13.60 -15.45 -10.97
C PRO A 126 14.96 -15.70 -11.63
N SER A 127 15.16 -15.37 -12.91
CA SER A 127 16.42 -15.53 -13.64
C SER A 127 17.44 -14.39 -13.46
N PHE A 128 17.22 -13.51 -12.48
CA PHE A 128 18.04 -12.32 -12.21
C PHE A 128 19.57 -12.58 -12.25
N GLU A 129 20.23 -12.20 -13.35
CA GLU A 129 21.69 -11.99 -13.38
C GLU A 129 22.12 -10.87 -12.41
N SER A 130 21.18 -10.05 -11.93
CA SER A 130 21.41 -8.85 -11.11
C SER A 130 20.77 -8.90 -9.71
N PHE A 131 20.59 -10.08 -9.10
CA PHE A 131 20.05 -10.16 -7.72
C PHE A 131 20.91 -9.36 -6.71
N SER A 132 22.20 -9.19 -6.99
CA SER A 132 23.10 -8.32 -6.24
C SER A 132 22.66 -6.85 -6.21
N SER A 133 22.09 -6.31 -7.30
CA SER A 133 21.59 -4.93 -7.32
C SER A 133 20.32 -4.77 -6.48
N ILE A 134 19.48 -5.82 -6.42
CA ILE A 134 18.30 -5.86 -5.56
C ILE A 134 18.73 -5.82 -4.09
N VAL A 135 19.66 -6.69 -3.70
CA VAL A 135 20.20 -6.73 -2.33
C VAL A 135 20.81 -5.37 -1.96
N ALA A 136 21.59 -4.75 -2.85
CA ALA A 136 22.17 -3.43 -2.62
C ALA A 136 21.09 -2.34 -2.41
N SER A 137 20.04 -2.33 -3.24
CA SER A 137 18.93 -1.37 -3.14
C SER A 137 18.15 -1.52 -1.83
N VAL A 138 17.88 -2.77 -1.42
CA VAL A 138 17.14 -3.07 -0.19
C VAL A 138 18.01 -2.78 1.03
N SER A 139 19.30 -3.12 1.00
CA SER A 139 20.25 -2.84 2.08
C SER A 139 20.44 -1.34 2.34
N ALA A 140 20.36 -0.50 1.29
CA ALA A 140 20.40 0.96 1.44
C ALA A 140 19.14 1.53 2.11
N SER A 141 18.03 0.77 2.09
CA SER A 141 16.72 1.20 2.59
C SER A 141 16.37 0.60 3.95
N LEU A 142 17.01 -0.51 4.33
CA LEU A 142 16.86 -1.14 5.63
C LEU A 142 17.76 -0.47 6.67
N GLU A 143 17.22 -0.26 7.87
CA GLU A 143 18.00 0.15 9.04
C GLU A 143 19.16 -0.85 9.24
N PRO A 144 20.44 -0.40 9.33
CA PRO A 144 21.63 -1.26 9.37
C PRO A 144 21.73 -2.26 10.54
N SER A 145 20.72 -2.37 11.40
CA SER A 145 20.83 -3.10 12.69
C SER A 145 19.52 -3.73 13.20
N GLY A 146 18.41 -3.70 12.45
CA GLY A 146 17.08 -3.96 13.03
C GLY A 146 16.66 -5.41 13.29
N GLY A 147 17.32 -6.42 12.71
CA GLY A 147 16.82 -7.81 12.76
C GLY A 147 17.84 -8.89 13.14
N GLY A 148 19.14 -8.55 13.20
CA GLY A 148 20.19 -9.56 13.37
C GLY A 148 20.42 -10.47 12.15
N ILE A 149 19.86 -10.13 10.99
CA ILE A 149 20.16 -10.78 9.70
C ILE A 149 21.16 -9.89 8.96
N ASP A 150 22.33 -10.44 8.69
CA ASP A 150 23.36 -9.78 7.91
C ASP A 150 23.08 -9.93 6.42
N LEU A 151 22.62 -8.86 5.78
CA LEU A 151 22.31 -8.85 4.34
C LEU A 151 23.55 -9.01 3.47
N ALA A 152 24.76 -8.77 4.00
CA ALA A 152 25.99 -9.05 3.27
C ALA A 152 26.15 -10.56 2.98
N GLN A 153 25.49 -11.42 3.76
CA GLN A 153 25.47 -12.87 3.56
C GLN A 153 24.41 -13.31 2.54
N VAL A 154 23.52 -12.41 2.11
CA VAL A 154 22.50 -12.68 1.08
C VAL A 154 23.13 -12.55 -0.30
N ALA A 155 23.78 -13.62 -0.75
CA ALA A 155 24.40 -13.72 -2.07
C ALA A 155 23.40 -14.19 -3.15
N PRO A 156 23.67 -13.96 -4.46
CA PRO A 156 22.89 -14.56 -5.55
C PRO A 156 22.78 -16.09 -5.45
N ALA A 157 23.78 -16.75 -4.87
CA ALA A 157 23.75 -18.18 -4.59
C ALA A 157 22.62 -18.59 -3.62
N LEU A 158 22.22 -17.73 -2.69
CA LEU A 158 21.13 -17.99 -1.76
C LEU A 158 19.76 -17.95 -2.48
N TRP A 159 19.59 -17.03 -3.42
CA TRP A 159 18.41 -16.98 -4.29
C TRP A 159 18.32 -18.23 -5.17
N GLU A 160 19.43 -18.63 -5.78
CA GLU A 160 19.53 -19.86 -6.55
C GLU A 160 19.25 -21.12 -5.72
N ALA A 161 19.65 -21.14 -4.45
CA ALA A 161 19.34 -22.23 -3.52
C ALA A 161 17.88 -22.25 -3.07
N TYR A 162 17.20 -21.09 -3.10
CA TYR A 162 15.79 -20.99 -2.75
C TYR A 162 14.88 -21.47 -3.87
N LEU A 163 15.24 -21.22 -5.13
CA LEU A 163 14.40 -21.56 -6.29
C LEU A 163 14.32 -23.08 -6.52
N ASP A 164 13.12 -23.54 -6.83
CA ASP A 164 12.86 -24.92 -7.24
C ASP A 164 12.92 -25.06 -8.77
N LYS A 165 13.25 -26.25 -9.27
CA LYS A 165 13.38 -26.53 -10.71
C LYS A 165 12.22 -27.39 -11.20
N ILE A 166 11.41 -26.84 -12.08
CA ILE A 166 10.29 -27.58 -12.68
C ILE A 166 10.80 -28.48 -13.83
N GLN A 167 10.29 -29.71 -13.87
CA GLN A 167 10.39 -30.59 -15.05
C GLN A 167 9.02 -30.78 -15.74
N PRO A 168 8.98 -30.91 -17.09
CA PRO A 168 10.10 -30.84 -18.05
C PRO A 168 10.36 -29.40 -18.53
N GLY A 169 11.61 -28.92 -18.45
CA GLY A 169 11.97 -27.57 -18.93
C GLY A 169 13.18 -26.96 -18.22
N GLY A 170 13.41 -27.32 -16.94
CA GLY A 170 14.51 -26.76 -16.15
C GLY A 170 14.30 -25.30 -15.76
N ASP A 171 13.09 -24.76 -15.98
CA ASP A 171 12.69 -23.42 -15.56
C ASP A 171 12.70 -23.34 -14.03
N LYS A 172 13.21 -22.22 -13.50
CA LYS A 172 13.28 -21.97 -12.06
C LYS A 172 12.01 -21.25 -11.59
N VAL A 173 11.45 -21.69 -10.47
CA VAL A 173 10.25 -21.10 -9.87
C VAL A 173 10.40 -20.95 -8.36
N ILE A 174 9.54 -20.13 -7.78
CA ILE A 174 9.38 -20.08 -6.32
C ILE A 174 8.84 -21.44 -5.83
N PRO A 175 9.36 -22.01 -4.72
CA PRO A 175 8.96 -23.34 -4.25
C PRO A 175 7.45 -23.54 -4.06
N TYR A 176 6.74 -22.52 -3.56
CA TYR A 176 5.28 -22.58 -3.43
C TYR A 176 4.58 -22.85 -4.76
N TYR A 177 5.06 -22.26 -5.85
CA TYR A 177 4.55 -22.50 -7.19
C TYR A 177 4.99 -23.84 -7.76
N GLY A 178 6.18 -24.34 -7.38
CA GLY A 178 6.57 -25.72 -7.64
C GLY A 178 5.54 -26.71 -7.09
N LEU A 179 5.10 -26.51 -5.82
CA LEU A 179 4.07 -27.34 -5.19
C LEU A 179 2.71 -27.27 -5.91
N ILE A 180 2.32 -26.08 -6.39
CA ILE A 180 1.07 -25.91 -7.17
C ILE A 180 1.22 -26.58 -8.54
N TYR A 181 2.34 -26.38 -9.22
CA TYR A 181 2.62 -26.99 -10.51
C TYR A 181 2.54 -28.51 -10.42
N ASP A 182 3.14 -29.10 -9.38
CA ASP A 182 3.10 -30.54 -9.13
C ASP A 182 1.67 -31.09 -8.97
N LYS A 183 0.78 -30.34 -8.31
CA LYS A 183 -0.64 -30.69 -8.21
C LYS A 183 -1.40 -30.53 -9.53
N LEU A 184 -0.96 -29.61 -10.39
CA LEU A 184 -1.59 -29.32 -11.67
C LEU A 184 -1.05 -30.19 -12.82
N LYS A 185 -0.07 -31.07 -12.58
CA LYS A 185 0.48 -31.99 -13.60
C LYS A 185 -0.57 -32.88 -14.26
N ASP A 186 -1.70 -33.13 -13.58
CA ASP A 186 -2.83 -33.90 -14.10
C ASP A 186 -3.66 -33.12 -15.15
N ALA A 187 -3.51 -31.79 -15.21
CA ALA A 187 -4.01 -30.96 -16.29
C ALA A 187 -2.90 -30.81 -17.34
N PRO A 188 -3.12 -31.17 -18.62
CA PRO A 188 -2.08 -31.07 -19.63
C PRO A 188 -1.70 -29.61 -19.86
N ILE A 189 -0.60 -29.17 -19.25
CA ILE A 189 0.07 -27.92 -19.63
C ILE A 189 0.83 -28.23 -20.91
N ASP A 190 0.11 -28.12 -22.03
CA ASP A 190 0.62 -28.48 -23.36
C ASP A 190 1.96 -27.74 -23.61
N PRO A 191 3.07 -28.45 -23.90
CA PRO A 191 4.32 -27.81 -24.21
C PRO A 191 4.14 -26.94 -25.44
N VAL A 192 4.53 -25.67 -25.32
CA VAL A 192 4.34 -24.62 -26.32
C VAL A 192 4.85 -25.10 -27.69
N ARG A 193 3.96 -25.58 -28.55
CA ARG A 193 4.21 -25.58 -29.99
C ARG A 193 4.08 -24.12 -30.42
N ARG A 194 5.23 -23.47 -30.67
CA ARG A 194 5.29 -22.14 -31.29
C ARG A 194 4.41 -22.18 -32.53
N GLY A 195 3.23 -21.56 -32.44
CA GLY A 195 2.36 -21.35 -33.61
C GLY A 195 0.85 -21.48 -33.42
N VAL A 196 0.31 -22.14 -32.38
CA VAL A 196 -1.15 -22.46 -32.41
C VAL A 196 -1.94 -22.23 -31.11
N THR A 197 -1.33 -22.05 -29.94
CA THR A 197 -2.11 -21.78 -28.71
C THR A 197 -2.00 -20.33 -28.25
N ALA A 198 -2.64 -19.41 -29.00
CA ALA A 198 -3.09 -18.16 -28.40
C ALA A 198 -4.19 -18.52 -27.37
N GLY A 199 -3.83 -18.70 -26.11
CA GLY A 199 -4.80 -19.19 -25.10
C GLY A 199 -4.30 -19.04 -23.67
N ALA A 200 -5.25 -18.93 -22.74
CA ALA A 200 -5.07 -18.67 -21.30
C ALA A 200 -3.94 -19.47 -20.62
N HIS A 201 -3.62 -20.67 -21.12
CA HIS A 201 -2.53 -21.52 -20.62
C HIS A 201 -1.12 -20.90 -20.76
N LEU A 202 -0.84 -20.14 -21.84
CA LEU A 202 0.43 -19.42 -21.98
C LEU A 202 0.57 -18.31 -20.93
N LEU A 203 -0.53 -17.59 -20.68
CA LEU A 203 -0.57 -16.51 -19.68
C LEU A 203 -0.40 -17.08 -18.27
N LEU A 204 -1.04 -18.22 -17.97
CA LEU A 204 -0.87 -18.91 -16.69
C LEU A 204 0.57 -19.37 -16.49
N ARG A 205 1.21 -19.97 -17.50
CA ARG A 205 2.63 -20.35 -17.42
C ARG A 205 3.52 -19.12 -17.20
N GLN A 206 3.28 -18.00 -17.90
CA GLN A 206 4.03 -16.77 -17.66
C GLN A 206 3.84 -16.23 -16.24
N LYS A 207 2.62 -16.22 -15.71
CA LYS A 207 2.32 -15.80 -14.32
C LYS A 207 2.95 -16.73 -13.27
N LEU A 208 3.08 -18.03 -13.56
CA LEU A 208 3.79 -18.99 -12.71
C LEU A 208 5.31 -18.79 -12.74
N LEU A 209 5.89 -18.49 -13.91
CA LEU A 209 7.33 -18.25 -14.04
C LEU A 209 7.74 -16.86 -13.55
N ARG A 210 6.82 -15.89 -13.59
CA ARG A 210 7.04 -14.49 -13.20
C ARG A 210 5.91 -14.02 -12.29
N PRO A 211 5.97 -14.35 -10.99
CA PRO A 211 4.97 -13.90 -10.03
C PRO A 211 4.91 -12.38 -9.95
N CYS A 212 3.69 -11.85 -9.84
CA CYS A 212 3.45 -10.46 -9.51
C CYS A 212 3.21 -10.31 -8.02
N PHE A 213 4.01 -9.50 -7.34
CA PHE A 213 3.88 -9.25 -5.91
C PHE A 213 2.95 -8.06 -5.67
N LEU A 214 1.65 -8.35 -5.60
CA LEU A 214 0.59 -7.38 -5.29
C LEU A 214 -0.39 -8.01 -4.30
N GLU A 215 -0.79 -7.28 -3.26
CA GLU A 215 -1.89 -7.68 -2.37
C GLU A 215 -3.04 -6.67 -2.37
N LEU A 216 -4.27 -7.18 -2.23
CA LEU A 216 -5.47 -6.35 -2.07
C LEU A 216 -5.54 -5.71 -0.68
N ILE A 217 -4.87 -6.26 0.34
CA ILE A 217 -4.86 -5.67 1.69
C ILE A 217 -4.37 -4.23 1.67
N TRP A 218 -3.45 -3.89 0.75
CA TRP A 218 -2.99 -2.53 0.55
C TRP A 218 -4.12 -1.61 0.06
N VAL A 219 -4.85 -2.06 -0.96
CA VAL A 219 -5.98 -1.31 -1.57
C VAL A 219 -7.10 -1.14 -0.55
N MET A 220 -7.39 -2.18 0.24
CA MET A 220 -8.36 -2.14 1.32
C MET A 220 -8.01 -1.05 2.34
N TRP A 221 -6.76 -0.98 2.80
CA TRP A 221 -6.35 0.04 3.76
C TRP A 221 -6.42 1.45 3.18
N MET A 222 -6.10 1.63 1.89
CA MET A 222 -6.26 2.90 1.19
C MET A 222 -7.74 3.30 1.00
N GLU A 223 -8.63 2.34 0.80
CA GLU A 223 -10.08 2.56 0.73
C GLU A 223 -10.65 2.93 2.10
N LEU A 224 -10.19 2.29 3.18
CA LEU A 224 -10.50 2.68 4.56
C LEU A 224 -9.89 4.03 4.96
N ALA A 225 -8.81 4.46 4.32
CA ALA A 225 -8.20 5.78 4.48
C ALA A 225 -9.03 6.91 3.85
N MET A 226 -10.14 6.60 3.17
CA MET A 226 -11.03 7.53 2.49
C MET A 226 -10.45 8.18 1.22
N VAL A 227 -9.50 7.53 0.53
CA VAL A 227 -8.90 8.06 -0.71
C VAL A 227 -9.96 8.20 -1.80
N PHE A 228 -10.76 7.15 -2.05
CA PHE A 228 -11.84 7.19 -3.05
C PHE A 228 -12.92 8.21 -2.70
N GLN A 229 -13.30 8.29 -1.42
CA GLN A 229 -14.32 9.21 -0.92
C GLN A 229 -13.86 10.66 -1.07
N THR A 230 -12.59 10.93 -0.78
CA THR A 230 -11.98 12.25 -0.99
C THR A 230 -12.04 12.66 -2.45
N MET A 231 -11.59 11.79 -3.36
CA MET A 231 -11.65 12.09 -4.78
C MET A 231 -13.08 12.29 -5.27
N ASN A 232 -14.01 11.42 -4.89
CA ASN A 232 -15.40 11.52 -5.30
C ASN A 232 -16.06 12.82 -4.79
N ALA A 233 -15.76 13.27 -3.57
CA ALA A 233 -16.25 14.55 -3.07
C ALA A 233 -15.72 15.74 -3.87
N ILE A 234 -14.44 15.72 -4.26
CA ILE A 234 -13.84 16.73 -5.15
C ILE A 234 -14.53 16.71 -6.52
N LEU A 235 -14.74 15.53 -7.10
CA LEU A 235 -15.39 15.38 -8.41
C LEU A 235 -16.85 15.84 -8.40
N LEU A 236 -17.60 15.59 -7.33
CA LEU A 236 -18.96 16.09 -7.19
C LEU A 236 -18.96 17.61 -7.11
N ARG A 237 -18.08 18.20 -6.28
CA ARG A 237 -17.97 19.67 -6.20
C ARG A 237 -17.59 20.28 -7.55
N PHE A 238 -16.66 19.64 -8.28
CA PHE A 238 -16.24 20.06 -9.62
C PHE A 238 -17.38 20.05 -10.65
N GLN A 239 -18.28 19.07 -10.56
CA GLN A 239 -19.52 19.00 -11.35
C GLN A 239 -20.65 19.92 -10.83
N ASN A 240 -20.37 20.72 -9.79
CA ASN A 240 -21.35 21.55 -9.09
C ASN A 240 -22.51 20.74 -8.47
N VAL A 241 -22.22 19.54 -7.99
CA VAL A 241 -23.14 18.66 -7.27
C VAL A 241 -22.80 18.67 -5.78
N ARG A 242 -23.81 18.80 -4.92
CA ARG A 242 -23.65 18.74 -3.46
C ARG A 242 -23.67 17.30 -2.97
N LEU A 243 -22.81 16.96 -2.02
CA LEU A 243 -22.78 15.66 -1.37
C LEU A 243 -23.90 15.50 -0.33
N SER A 244 -24.22 16.57 0.38
CA SER A 244 -25.28 16.61 1.40
C SER A 244 -25.91 18.00 1.51
N ASP A 245 -26.99 18.11 2.28
CA ASP A 245 -27.66 19.41 2.52
C ASP A 245 -26.72 20.43 3.16
N HIS A 246 -25.79 19.96 4.01
CA HIS A 246 -24.76 20.76 4.67
C HIS A 246 -23.38 20.37 4.13
N ASP A 247 -23.16 20.58 2.83
CA ASP A 247 -21.89 20.25 2.18
C ASP A 247 -20.83 21.34 2.44
N PRO A 248 -19.75 21.05 3.18
CA PRO A 248 -18.71 22.03 3.47
C PRO A 248 -17.93 22.47 2.22
N LEU A 249 -17.92 21.67 1.15
CA LEU A 249 -17.24 22.02 -0.10
C LEU A 249 -18.06 22.98 -0.97
N ALA A 250 -19.35 23.17 -0.69
CA ALA A 250 -20.24 23.98 -1.52
C ALA A 250 -19.80 25.45 -1.64
N ASN A 251 -19.14 25.97 -0.60
CA ASN A 251 -18.64 27.35 -0.55
C ASN A 251 -17.20 27.50 -1.02
N MET A 252 -16.54 26.41 -1.44
CA MET A 252 -15.17 26.46 -1.92
C MET A 252 -15.13 26.79 -3.40
N GLU A 253 -14.23 27.69 -3.79
CA GLU A 253 -14.02 28.10 -5.18
C GLU A 253 -13.40 26.96 -5.99
N THR A 254 -13.93 26.72 -7.19
CA THR A 254 -13.41 25.69 -8.10
C THR A 254 -12.32 26.21 -9.05
N ASP A 255 -12.00 27.50 -8.97
CA ASP A 255 -10.97 28.14 -9.80
C ASP A 255 -9.60 27.43 -9.77
N PRO A 256 -9.08 26.99 -8.59
CA PRO A 256 -7.82 26.25 -8.54
C PRO A 256 -7.85 24.92 -9.31
N LEU A 257 -9.03 24.33 -9.55
CA LEU A 257 -9.15 23.05 -10.25
C LEU A 257 -9.14 23.17 -11.78
N ARG A 258 -9.20 24.39 -12.33
CA ARG A 258 -9.26 24.62 -13.78
C ARG A 258 -8.09 24.00 -14.56
N PRO A 259 -6.82 24.03 -14.09
CA PRO A 259 -5.72 23.38 -14.81
C PRO A 259 -5.88 21.85 -14.89
N LEU A 260 -6.67 21.26 -13.99
CA LEU A 260 -6.91 19.81 -13.91
C LEU A 260 -8.12 19.34 -14.73
N ASN A 261 -8.78 20.23 -15.48
CA ASN A 261 -10.03 19.97 -16.19
C ASN A 261 -10.01 18.67 -17.02
N ASN A 262 -8.95 18.45 -17.81
CA ASN A 262 -8.81 17.28 -18.69
C ASN A 262 -8.65 15.96 -17.91
N LEU A 263 -8.04 16.01 -16.71
CA LEU A 263 -7.89 14.85 -15.84
C LEU A 263 -9.20 14.53 -15.12
N LEU A 264 -9.85 15.57 -14.56
CA LEU A 264 -11.07 15.39 -13.77
C LEU A 264 -12.25 14.96 -14.64
N TRP A 265 -12.46 15.58 -15.82
CA TRP A 265 -13.49 15.10 -16.74
C TRP A 265 -13.18 13.72 -17.30
N GLY A 266 -11.91 13.41 -17.58
CA GLY A 266 -11.52 12.06 -18.00
C GLY A 266 -11.89 11.01 -16.93
N LEU A 267 -11.60 11.30 -15.66
CA LEU A 267 -11.95 10.43 -14.53
C LEU A 267 -13.47 10.30 -14.32
N ILE A 268 -14.25 11.36 -14.57
CA ILE A 268 -15.71 11.33 -14.50
C ILE A 268 -16.29 10.51 -15.65
N GLN A 269 -15.82 10.73 -16.89
CA GLN A 269 -16.32 10.03 -18.07
C GLN A 269 -15.98 8.53 -18.05
N ASP A 270 -14.86 8.15 -17.45
CA ASP A 270 -14.41 6.77 -17.32
C ASP A 270 -15.06 6.00 -16.16
N GLU A 271 -16.05 6.57 -15.47
CA GLU A 271 -16.72 5.93 -14.32
C GLU A 271 -17.23 4.52 -14.62
N GLN A 272 -17.69 4.27 -15.85
CA GLN A 272 -18.22 2.96 -16.28
C GLN A 272 -17.15 1.86 -16.37
N HIS A 273 -15.89 2.22 -16.64
CA HIS A 273 -14.79 1.26 -16.73
C HIS A 273 -14.01 1.13 -15.43
N ARG A 274 -14.38 1.90 -14.41
CA ARG A 274 -13.75 1.83 -13.09
C ARG A 274 -14.31 0.69 -12.27
N LEU A 275 -13.46 0.16 -11.40
CA LEU A 275 -13.81 -0.90 -10.49
C LEU A 275 -14.81 -0.39 -9.45
N THR A 276 -15.94 -1.07 -9.33
CA THR A 276 -16.97 -0.68 -8.37
C THR A 276 -16.56 -1.03 -6.94
N VAL A 277 -17.03 -0.22 -5.97
CA VAL A 277 -16.83 -0.48 -4.54
C VAL A 277 -17.35 -1.88 -4.15
N ASN A 278 -18.51 -2.26 -4.70
CA ASN A 278 -19.11 -3.57 -4.44
C ASN A 278 -18.21 -4.71 -4.93
N ARG A 279 -17.60 -4.57 -6.12
CA ARG A 279 -16.68 -5.60 -6.63
C ARG A 279 -15.44 -5.72 -5.74
N ARG A 280 -14.82 -4.61 -5.32
CA ARG A 280 -13.68 -4.64 -4.39
C ARG A 280 -14.06 -5.26 -3.04
N ASN A 281 -15.20 -4.86 -2.49
CA ASN A 281 -15.69 -5.35 -1.21
C ASN A 281 -15.89 -6.87 -1.19
N LEU A 282 -16.48 -7.44 -2.26
CA LEU A 282 -16.64 -8.89 -2.38
C LEU A 282 -15.29 -9.61 -2.38
N GLU A 283 -14.27 -9.00 -2.96
CA GLU A 283 -12.95 -9.60 -3.10
C GLU A 283 -12.14 -9.48 -1.81
N TYR A 284 -12.27 -8.38 -1.06
CA TYR A 284 -11.73 -8.30 0.30
C TYR A 284 -12.35 -9.34 1.23
N ASN A 285 -13.67 -9.56 1.11
CA ASN A 285 -14.37 -10.57 1.89
C ASN A 285 -13.90 -11.99 1.50
N HIS A 286 -13.76 -12.23 0.20
CA HIS A 286 -13.28 -13.50 -0.32
C HIS A 286 -11.81 -13.80 0.00
N GLN A 287 -10.93 -12.80 0.09
CA GLN A 287 -9.51 -13.02 0.39
C GLN A 287 -9.17 -12.99 1.88
N TYR A 288 -9.83 -12.12 2.65
CA TYR A 288 -9.45 -11.81 4.03
C TYR A 288 -10.62 -11.89 5.01
N GLY A 289 -11.85 -12.16 4.55
CA GLY A 289 -13.05 -12.14 5.39
C GLY A 289 -13.44 -10.73 5.85
N ILE A 290 -12.86 -9.69 5.24
CA ILE A 290 -13.07 -8.29 5.63
C ILE A 290 -14.14 -7.67 4.73
N GLY A 291 -15.22 -7.21 5.33
CA GLY A 291 -16.22 -6.37 4.67
C GLY A 291 -16.00 -4.88 4.96
N LEU A 292 -16.15 -4.04 3.93
CA LEU A 292 -16.34 -2.60 4.05
C LEU A 292 -17.72 -2.30 4.64
N VAL A 293 -17.81 -1.19 5.38
CA VAL A 293 -19.07 -0.69 5.93
C VAL A 293 -19.32 0.71 5.39
N GLY A 294 -20.49 0.94 4.78
CA GLY A 294 -20.87 2.25 4.28
C GLY A 294 -22.12 2.24 3.42
N LYS A 295 -22.65 3.43 3.12
CA LYS A 295 -23.88 3.61 2.31
C LYS A 295 -23.74 3.07 0.89
N ALA A 296 -22.53 3.10 0.32
CA ALA A 296 -22.24 2.64 -1.04
C ALA A 296 -22.06 1.11 -1.14
N VAL A 297 -22.01 0.40 -0.01
CA VAL A 297 -21.80 -1.05 0.04
C VAL A 297 -23.17 -1.73 0.00
N SER A 298 -23.40 -2.53 -1.05
CA SER A 298 -24.61 -3.33 -1.19
C SER A 298 -24.61 -4.51 -0.22
N SER A 299 -25.78 -4.86 0.32
CA SER A 299 -25.98 -6.04 1.16
C SER A 299 -26.07 -7.32 0.30
N LEU A 300 -24.98 -7.67 -0.38
CA LEU A 300 -24.87 -8.92 -1.12
C LEU A 300 -24.31 -10.02 -0.21
N ARG A 301 -24.81 -11.25 -0.35
CA ARG A 301 -24.27 -12.42 0.35
C ARG A 301 -23.20 -13.07 -0.54
N PRO A 302 -21.91 -13.06 -0.15
CA PRO A 302 -20.88 -13.75 -0.91
C PRO A 302 -21.07 -15.27 -0.82
N ALA A 303 -20.64 -15.99 -1.84
CA ALA A 303 -20.67 -17.45 -1.85
C ALA A 303 -19.61 -18.07 -0.93
N ASP A 304 -18.49 -17.37 -0.75
CA ASP A 304 -17.36 -17.81 0.06
C ASP A 304 -16.72 -16.61 0.78
N THR A 305 -16.22 -16.86 2.00
CA THR A 305 -15.75 -15.85 2.97
C THR A 305 -14.60 -16.43 3.80
N ARG A 306 -13.51 -15.67 3.97
CA ARG A 306 -12.34 -16.09 4.76
C ARG A 306 -12.47 -15.64 6.21
N SER A 307 -13.50 -16.12 6.89
CA SER A 307 -13.85 -15.70 8.26
C SER A 307 -12.73 -15.86 9.30
N ARG A 308 -11.85 -16.86 9.14
CA ARG A 308 -10.74 -17.14 10.08
C ARG A 308 -9.47 -16.31 9.84
N PHE A 309 -9.39 -15.57 8.74
CA PHE A 309 -8.16 -14.87 8.39
C PHE A 309 -7.75 -13.83 9.45
N ILE A 310 -8.68 -12.97 9.89
CA ILE A 310 -8.39 -11.94 10.88
C ILE A 310 -7.90 -12.54 12.20
N GLU A 311 -8.53 -13.62 12.65
CA GLU A 311 -8.13 -14.34 13.87
C GLU A 311 -6.70 -14.88 13.75
N ALA A 312 -6.43 -15.66 12.70
CA ALA A 312 -5.11 -16.25 12.47
C ALA A 312 -4.02 -15.18 12.26
N PHE A 313 -4.32 -14.12 11.50
CA PHE A 313 -3.39 -13.04 11.22
C PHE A 313 -3.08 -12.22 12.48
N HIS A 314 -4.07 -11.87 13.28
CA HIS A 314 -3.85 -11.17 14.55
C HIS A 314 -3.12 -12.07 15.57
N ASN A 315 -3.38 -13.38 15.58
CA ASN A 315 -2.64 -14.32 16.41
C ASN A 315 -1.16 -14.38 16.02
N LEU A 316 -0.86 -14.44 14.71
CA LEU A 316 0.52 -14.38 14.19
C LEU A 316 1.25 -13.11 14.66
N LEU A 317 0.62 -11.94 14.55
CA LEU A 317 1.22 -10.67 14.98
C LEU A 317 1.50 -10.63 16.49
N PHE A 318 0.65 -11.27 17.29
CA PHE A 318 0.88 -11.39 18.73
C PHE A 318 2.03 -12.33 19.06
N LEU A 319 2.07 -13.52 18.46
CA LEU A 319 3.19 -14.45 18.62
C LEU A 319 4.51 -13.83 18.17
N ALA A 320 4.50 -12.96 17.15
CA ALA A 320 5.66 -12.19 16.75
C ALA A 320 6.08 -11.19 17.83
N ALA A 321 5.13 -10.48 18.45
CA ALA A 321 5.42 -9.60 19.57
C ALA A 321 5.97 -10.36 20.81
N GLU A 322 5.48 -11.56 21.09
CA GLU A 322 6.04 -12.44 22.12
C GLU A 322 7.47 -12.87 21.78
N PHE A 323 7.68 -13.31 20.53
CA PHE A 323 9.00 -13.68 20.04
C PHE A 323 9.99 -12.53 20.18
N TYR A 324 9.63 -11.29 19.83
CA TYR A 324 10.52 -10.14 19.99
C TYR A 324 10.91 -9.88 21.45
N ARG A 325 9.98 -10.05 22.39
CA ARG A 325 10.29 -9.92 23.83
C ARG A 325 11.34 -10.95 24.26
N HIS A 326 11.21 -12.19 23.80
CA HIS A 326 12.19 -13.24 24.09
C HIS A 326 13.51 -13.08 23.34
N ASP A 327 13.46 -12.61 22.09
CA ASP A 327 14.62 -12.46 21.20
C ASP A 327 15.49 -11.25 21.57
N ASP A 328 14.90 -10.26 22.26
CA ASP A 328 15.62 -9.13 22.88
C ASP A 328 16.25 -9.50 24.23
N ASP A 329 15.69 -10.49 24.93
CA ASP A 329 16.24 -10.99 26.18
C ASP A 329 17.41 -11.95 25.92
N THR A 330 18.63 -11.44 26.07
CA THR A 330 19.86 -12.24 25.90
C THR A 330 19.99 -13.45 26.83
N THR A 331 19.12 -13.58 27.84
CA THR A 331 19.09 -14.73 28.75
C THR A 331 18.20 -15.88 28.28
N ILE A 332 17.37 -15.65 27.26
CA ILE A 332 16.39 -16.62 26.73
C ILE A 332 16.73 -16.94 25.28
N HIS A 333 16.70 -18.23 24.92
CA HIS A 333 16.69 -18.64 23.52
C HIS A 333 15.26 -18.57 22.99
N ALA A 334 14.97 -17.56 22.16
CA ALA A 334 13.65 -17.39 21.57
C ALA A 334 13.32 -18.55 20.61
N ASP A 335 12.21 -19.25 20.87
CA ASP A 335 11.72 -20.33 20.02
C ASP A 335 10.88 -19.77 18.86
N GLY A 336 11.28 -20.06 17.63
CA GLY A 336 10.56 -19.69 16.40
C GLY A 336 9.47 -20.69 15.97
N PHE A 337 9.31 -21.82 16.66
CA PHE A 337 8.36 -22.87 16.27
C PHE A 337 6.88 -22.45 16.38
N PRO A 338 6.42 -21.75 17.44
CA PRO A 338 5.05 -21.24 17.51
C PRO A 338 4.72 -20.31 16.34
N LEU A 339 5.67 -19.45 15.96
CA LEU A 339 5.56 -18.57 14.80
C LEU A 339 5.43 -19.36 13.50
N LEU A 340 6.25 -20.40 13.31
CA LEU A 340 6.16 -21.25 12.12
C LEU A 340 4.76 -21.87 11.96
N ASN A 341 4.15 -22.34 13.06
CA ASN A 341 2.81 -22.92 13.01
C ASN A 341 1.74 -21.87 12.66
N ALA A 342 1.83 -20.66 13.23
CA ALA A 342 0.94 -19.57 12.87
C ALA A 342 1.12 -19.13 11.40
N LEU A 343 2.35 -19.09 10.89
CA LEU A 343 2.64 -18.81 9.48
C LEU A 343 2.02 -19.85 8.55
N LYS A 344 2.11 -21.14 8.90
CA LYS A 344 1.45 -22.23 8.17
C LYS A 344 -0.07 -22.07 8.13
N GLU A 345 -0.67 -21.75 9.27
CA GLU A 345 -2.12 -21.57 9.38
C GLU A 345 -2.59 -20.40 8.49
N VAL A 346 -1.95 -19.24 8.60
CA VAL A 346 -2.29 -18.07 7.76
C VAL A 346 -2.03 -18.37 6.28
N HIS A 347 -0.92 -19.03 5.95
CA HIS A 347 -0.60 -19.42 4.57
C HIS A 347 -1.65 -20.34 3.97
N LEU A 348 -2.17 -21.31 4.75
CA LEU A 348 -3.22 -22.21 4.29
C LEU A 348 -4.51 -21.44 3.99
N ILE A 349 -4.94 -20.57 4.91
CA ILE A 349 -6.14 -19.73 4.73
C ILE A 349 -5.99 -18.82 3.48
N LEU A 350 -4.82 -18.21 3.30
CA LEU A 350 -4.54 -17.38 2.11
C LEU A 350 -4.50 -18.19 0.82
N SER A 351 -4.00 -19.43 0.87
CA SER A 351 -3.94 -20.33 -0.28
C SER A 351 -5.32 -20.72 -0.80
N GLU A 352 -6.29 -20.97 0.10
CA GLU A 352 -7.68 -21.29 -0.27
C GLU A 352 -8.35 -20.19 -1.10
N GLY A 353 -7.99 -18.91 -0.89
CA GLY A 353 -8.54 -17.76 -1.65
C GLY A 353 -7.69 -17.32 -2.84
N SER A 354 -6.60 -18.02 -3.18
CA SER A 354 -5.59 -17.51 -4.12
C SER A 354 -6.03 -17.51 -5.60
N HIS A 355 -7.14 -18.16 -5.97
CA HIS A 355 -7.57 -18.21 -7.37
C HIS A 355 -7.94 -16.83 -7.95
N ASN A 356 -8.57 -15.94 -7.17
CA ASN A 356 -8.90 -14.58 -7.63
C ASN A 356 -7.71 -13.62 -7.54
N GLN A 357 -6.66 -13.99 -6.79
CA GLN A 357 -5.47 -13.17 -6.61
C GLN A 357 -4.63 -13.08 -7.88
N TYR A 358 -4.68 -14.11 -8.73
CA TYR A 358 -4.00 -14.14 -10.03
C TYR A 358 -4.81 -13.49 -11.17
N GLY A 359 -6.03 -13.01 -10.86
CA GLY A 359 -6.83 -12.20 -11.76
C GLY A 359 -6.29 -10.78 -11.89
N ASP A 360 -6.88 -10.00 -12.79
CA ASP A 360 -6.43 -8.61 -13.06
C ASP A 360 -6.96 -7.61 -12.02
N LEU A 361 -7.68 -8.08 -11.00
CA LEU A 361 -8.30 -7.22 -10.01
C LEU A 361 -7.28 -6.51 -9.09
N PRO A 362 -6.27 -7.18 -8.49
CA PRO A 362 -5.31 -6.49 -7.64
C PRO A 362 -4.49 -5.45 -8.40
N SER A 363 -4.09 -5.75 -9.64
CA SER A 363 -3.40 -4.79 -10.51
C SER A 363 -4.31 -3.62 -10.88
N THR A 364 -5.54 -3.86 -11.30
CA THR A 364 -6.50 -2.79 -11.64
C THR A 364 -6.78 -1.90 -10.43
N ALA A 365 -7.07 -2.48 -9.27
CA ALA A 365 -7.36 -1.72 -8.05
C ALA A 365 -6.13 -0.92 -7.56
N ARG A 366 -4.92 -1.47 -7.73
CA ARG A 366 -3.66 -0.75 -7.47
C ARG A 366 -3.50 0.44 -8.39
N GLN A 367 -3.70 0.25 -9.70
CA GLN A 367 -3.59 1.31 -10.71
C GLN A 367 -4.54 2.47 -10.38
N GLU A 368 -5.81 2.18 -10.07
CA GLU A 368 -6.78 3.21 -9.73
C GLU A 368 -6.31 4.07 -8.54
N ILE A 369 -5.90 3.44 -7.44
CA ILE A 369 -5.49 4.20 -6.25
C ILE A 369 -4.21 4.99 -6.50
N LEU A 370 -3.24 4.43 -7.22
CA LEU A 370 -2.03 5.17 -7.59
C LEU A 370 -2.39 6.42 -8.40
N MET A 371 -3.25 6.29 -9.41
CA MET A 371 -3.74 7.44 -10.19
C MET A 371 -4.42 8.48 -9.30
N LEU A 372 -5.30 8.05 -8.38
CA LEU A 372 -5.97 8.97 -7.45
C LEU A 372 -4.98 9.67 -6.52
N GLN A 373 -4.01 8.93 -5.97
CA GLN A 373 -2.94 9.51 -5.14
C GLN A 373 -2.13 10.53 -5.94
N TRP A 374 -1.81 10.26 -7.20
CA TRP A 374 -1.04 11.21 -8.01
C TRP A 374 -1.84 12.46 -8.34
N ILE A 375 -3.11 12.32 -8.72
CA ILE A 375 -4.01 13.47 -8.91
C ILE A 375 -4.06 14.29 -7.63
N LEU A 376 -4.31 13.65 -6.47
CA LEU A 376 -4.36 14.29 -5.15
C LEU A 376 -3.03 14.92 -4.72
N ALA A 377 -1.90 14.50 -5.28
CA ALA A 377 -0.59 15.07 -5.00
C ALA A 377 -0.29 16.36 -5.79
N LEU A 378 -1.11 16.70 -6.78
CA LEU A 378 -0.89 17.88 -7.62
C LEU A 378 -1.03 19.19 -6.82
N PRO A 379 -0.20 20.21 -7.13
CA PRO A 379 -0.17 21.46 -6.38
C PRO A 379 -1.50 22.22 -6.43
N GLU A 380 -2.25 22.12 -7.51
CA GLU A 380 -3.55 22.79 -7.68
C GLU A 380 -4.56 22.37 -6.59
N LEU A 381 -4.50 21.10 -6.15
CA LEU A 381 -5.35 20.62 -5.07
C LEU A 381 -4.93 21.14 -3.69
N ARG A 382 -3.70 21.62 -3.55
CA ARG A 382 -3.24 22.31 -2.34
C ARG A 382 -3.93 23.64 -2.15
N ASP A 383 -4.14 24.36 -3.23
CA ASP A 383 -4.79 25.67 -3.20
C ASP A 383 -6.30 25.50 -3.05
N PHE A 384 -6.86 24.41 -3.60
CA PHE A 384 -8.26 24.06 -3.42
C PHE A 384 -8.61 23.64 -1.98
N LEU A 385 -7.84 22.74 -1.35
CA LEU A 385 -8.13 22.24 -0.01
C LEU A 385 -7.25 22.89 1.06
N PRO A 386 -7.83 23.59 2.06
CA PRO A 386 -7.05 24.21 3.12
C PRO A 386 -6.40 23.13 3.96
N ALA A 387 -5.09 23.01 3.83
CA ALA A 387 -4.31 22.00 4.49
C ALA A 387 -3.26 22.62 5.42
N ARG A 388 -2.79 21.83 6.38
CA ARG A 388 -1.82 22.29 7.38
C ARG A 388 -0.41 22.10 6.83
N ALA A 389 0.10 23.11 6.13
CA ALA A 389 1.42 23.08 5.50
C ALA A 389 2.58 22.77 6.45
N SER A 390 2.41 22.96 7.77
CA SER A 390 3.42 22.66 8.79
C SER A 390 3.53 21.17 9.16
N VAL A 391 2.60 20.31 8.72
CA VAL A 391 2.65 18.87 9.00
C VAL A 391 3.46 18.17 7.91
N ALA A 392 4.61 17.60 8.29
CA ALA A 392 5.47 16.88 7.36
C ALA A 392 4.91 15.48 7.06
N TYR A 393 4.20 15.34 5.95
CA TYR A 393 3.81 14.03 5.41
C TYR A 393 4.92 13.44 4.53
N PRO A 394 5.11 12.12 4.55
CA PRO A 394 6.09 11.46 3.67
C PRO A 394 5.66 11.50 2.19
N GLU A 395 4.36 11.58 1.92
CA GLU A 395 3.81 11.62 0.56
C GLU A 395 2.79 12.77 0.42
N PRO A 396 2.85 13.54 -0.68
CA PRO A 396 2.09 14.80 -0.82
C PRO A 396 0.56 14.64 -0.86
N TRP A 397 0.04 13.50 -1.34
CA TRP A 397 -1.40 13.26 -1.42
C TRP A 397 -2.07 13.09 -0.05
N MET A 398 -1.31 12.66 0.97
CA MET A 398 -1.82 12.40 2.31
C MET A 398 -2.40 13.66 2.94
N GLU A 399 -1.77 14.81 2.68
CA GLU A 399 -2.19 16.10 3.19
C GLU A 399 -3.62 16.45 2.75
N ARG A 400 -3.96 16.16 1.48
CA ARG A 400 -5.30 16.43 0.91
C ARG A 400 -6.37 15.51 1.48
N VAL A 401 -6.06 14.22 1.61
CA VAL A 401 -6.99 13.25 2.18
C VAL A 401 -7.23 13.57 3.66
N ASP A 402 -6.19 13.93 4.41
CA ASP A 402 -6.32 14.30 5.83
C ASP A 402 -7.11 15.59 6.02
N ALA A 403 -6.89 16.61 5.16
CA ALA A 403 -7.68 17.83 5.14
C ALA A 403 -9.16 17.55 4.84
N MET A 404 -9.45 16.74 3.83
CA MET A 404 -10.83 16.36 3.49
C MET A 404 -11.51 15.63 4.64
N ARG A 405 -10.83 14.66 5.27
CA ARG A 405 -11.38 13.91 6.39
C ARG A 405 -11.73 14.81 7.58
N LYS A 406 -10.93 15.84 7.84
CA LYS A 406 -11.23 16.85 8.86
C LYS A 406 -12.43 17.71 8.49
N ILE A 407 -12.49 18.20 7.25
CA ILE A 407 -13.60 19.03 6.75
C ILE A 407 -14.93 18.27 6.80
N GLN A 408 -14.91 16.99 6.45
CA GLN A 408 -16.10 16.14 6.36
C GLN A 408 -16.40 15.33 7.63
N HIS A 409 -15.57 15.46 8.67
CA HIS A 409 -15.66 14.68 9.91
C HIS A 409 -15.67 13.16 9.70
N TRP A 410 -14.84 12.65 8.78
CA TRP A 410 -14.71 11.21 8.46
C TRP A 410 -13.72 10.44 9.36
N GLY A 411 -13.53 10.89 10.59
CA GLY A 411 -12.62 10.27 11.55
C GLY A 411 -11.33 11.03 11.78
N ASP A 412 -10.76 10.85 12.97
CA ASP A 412 -9.59 11.57 13.46
C ASP A 412 -8.20 10.99 13.12
N PRO A 413 -7.98 9.65 13.07
CA PRO A 413 -6.63 9.12 12.88
C PRO A 413 -6.03 9.58 11.56
N SER A 414 -4.76 10.02 11.56
CA SER A 414 -4.16 10.56 10.34
C SER A 414 -3.97 9.49 9.25
N VAL A 415 -4.08 9.92 7.99
CA VAL A 415 -3.95 9.08 6.79
C VAL A 415 -2.59 8.35 6.72
N HIS A 416 -1.54 8.92 7.29
CA HIS A 416 -0.22 8.31 7.36
C HIS A 416 -0.25 6.89 7.96
N TYR A 417 -1.02 6.66 9.04
CA TYR A 417 -1.14 5.34 9.66
C TYR A 417 -1.82 4.32 8.75
N PHE A 418 -2.77 4.73 7.91
CA PHE A 418 -3.39 3.84 6.94
C PHE A 418 -2.42 3.44 5.82
N ARG A 419 -1.52 4.36 5.42
CA ARG A 419 -0.45 4.04 4.47
C ARG A 419 0.58 3.08 5.05
N ASP A 420 0.93 3.24 6.33
CA ASP A 420 1.82 2.29 7.00
C ASP A 420 1.15 0.91 7.14
N LEU A 421 -0.14 0.84 7.49
CA LEU A 421 -0.92 -0.39 7.49
C LEU A 421 -0.95 -1.06 6.10
N ALA A 422 -1.14 -0.28 5.05
CA ALA A 422 -1.14 -0.78 3.68
C ALA A 422 0.23 -1.34 3.28
N ARG A 423 1.30 -0.59 3.51
CA ARG A 423 2.68 -0.95 3.17
C ARG A 423 3.16 -2.19 3.93
N PHE A 424 3.06 -2.16 5.26
CA PHE A 424 3.50 -3.27 6.09
C PHE A 424 2.59 -4.49 5.96
N GLY A 425 1.28 -4.27 5.84
CA GLY A 425 0.31 -5.35 5.64
C GLY A 425 0.57 -6.10 4.33
N GLU A 426 0.88 -5.40 3.24
CA GLU A 426 1.26 -6.02 1.97
C GLU A 426 2.55 -6.82 2.08
N GLN A 427 3.61 -6.25 2.65
CA GLN A 427 4.89 -6.95 2.84
C GLN A 427 4.73 -8.25 3.64
N ILE A 428 4.01 -8.18 4.76
CA ILE A 428 3.73 -9.33 5.63
C ILE A 428 2.88 -10.35 4.86
N ALA A 429 1.77 -9.94 4.24
CA ALA A 429 0.88 -10.84 3.52
C ALA A 429 1.56 -11.54 2.33
N LEU A 430 2.38 -10.82 1.55
CA LEU A 430 3.17 -11.38 0.46
C LEU A 430 4.17 -12.42 0.96
N SER A 431 4.88 -12.13 2.05
CA SER A 431 5.85 -13.07 2.65
C SER A 431 5.19 -14.39 3.09
N ILE A 432 3.93 -14.32 3.52
CA ILE A 432 3.15 -15.49 3.91
C ILE A 432 2.61 -16.20 2.69
N ARG A 433 2.06 -15.48 1.71
CA ARG A 433 1.43 -16.08 0.52
C ARG A 433 2.44 -16.82 -0.36
N PHE A 434 3.58 -16.20 -0.65
CA PHE A 434 4.57 -16.75 -1.58
C PHE A 434 5.59 -17.67 -0.92
N GLY A 435 5.64 -17.70 0.42
CA GLY A 435 6.48 -18.65 1.16
C GLY A 435 5.92 -20.07 1.10
N ALA A 436 6.79 -21.07 0.95
CA ALA A 436 6.42 -22.48 0.94
C ALA A 436 6.26 -23.04 2.38
N TRP A 437 5.41 -22.40 3.18
CA TRP A 437 5.26 -22.71 4.61
C TRP A 437 4.74 -24.12 4.86
N SER A 438 3.99 -24.70 3.93
CA SER A 438 3.45 -26.07 4.04
C SER A 438 4.53 -27.15 4.18
N VAL A 439 5.71 -26.93 3.59
CA VAL A 439 6.86 -27.86 3.67
C VAL A 439 7.92 -27.43 4.69
N ALA A 440 7.84 -26.19 5.18
CA ALA A 440 8.75 -25.67 6.20
C ALA A 440 8.62 -26.47 7.50
N SER A 441 9.74 -26.88 8.10
CA SER A 441 9.76 -27.72 9.31
C SER A 441 10.70 -27.21 10.39
N SER A 442 11.58 -26.25 10.05
CA SER A 442 12.59 -25.73 10.96
C SER A 442 12.10 -24.50 11.71
N ALA A 443 12.28 -24.50 13.05
CA ALA A 443 12.00 -23.34 13.89
C ALA A 443 12.78 -22.08 13.45
N GLU A 444 13.98 -22.27 12.87
CA GLU A 444 14.82 -21.17 12.36
C GLU A 444 14.14 -20.39 11.24
N GLN A 445 13.30 -21.03 10.40
CA GLN A 445 12.59 -20.32 9.34
C GLN A 445 11.58 -19.32 9.92
N GLY A 446 10.87 -19.71 10.98
CA GLY A 446 9.94 -18.82 11.70
C GLY A 446 10.67 -17.69 12.42
N ALA A 447 11.79 -18.00 13.07
CA ALA A 447 12.61 -16.99 13.76
C ALA A 447 13.21 -15.98 12.77
N ASN A 448 13.76 -16.44 11.63
CA ASN A 448 14.30 -15.56 10.59
C ASN A 448 13.21 -14.68 9.98
N TRP A 449 12.00 -15.20 9.77
CA TRP A 449 10.88 -14.41 9.28
C TRP A 449 10.53 -13.26 10.22
N ALA A 450 10.39 -13.55 11.52
CA ALA A 450 10.07 -12.53 12.50
C ALA A 450 11.17 -11.48 12.60
N ARG A 451 12.44 -11.90 12.57
CA ARG A 451 13.61 -11.01 12.57
C ARG A 451 13.67 -10.09 11.36
N TYR A 452 13.47 -10.63 10.16
CA TYR A 452 13.50 -9.86 8.92
C TYR A 452 12.36 -8.82 8.89
N TRP A 453 11.14 -9.26 9.22
CA TRP A 453 9.94 -8.42 9.14
C TRP A 453 9.63 -7.64 10.43
N ARG A 454 10.58 -7.56 11.37
CA ARG A 454 10.37 -6.95 12.69
C ARG A 454 9.82 -5.53 12.62
N SER A 455 10.43 -4.68 11.79
CA SER A 455 9.98 -3.29 11.59
C SER A 455 8.58 -3.23 11.01
N ALA A 456 8.26 -4.10 10.04
CA ALA A 456 6.95 -4.15 9.41
C ALA A 456 5.87 -4.64 10.39
N VAL A 457 6.15 -5.69 11.17
CA VAL A 457 5.20 -6.23 12.16
C VAL A 457 4.93 -5.23 13.27
N GLN A 458 5.97 -4.64 13.86
CA GLN A 458 5.81 -3.64 14.92
C GLN A 458 5.14 -2.37 14.40
N GLY A 459 5.53 -1.90 13.20
CA GLY A 459 4.92 -0.75 12.53
C GLY A 459 3.44 -0.98 12.23
N TYR A 460 3.08 -2.17 11.72
CA TYR A 460 1.70 -2.56 11.48
C TYR A 460 0.90 -2.60 12.79
N ALA A 461 1.41 -3.25 13.84
CA ALA A 461 0.73 -3.34 15.13
C ALA A 461 0.48 -1.97 15.77
N HIS A 462 1.48 -1.07 15.72
CA HIS A 462 1.34 0.30 16.19
C HIS A 462 0.29 1.08 15.40
N ALA A 463 0.40 1.09 14.07
CA ALA A 463 -0.54 1.79 13.20
C ALA A 463 -1.97 1.23 13.35
N TYR A 464 -2.11 -0.09 13.52
CA TYR A 464 -3.39 -0.75 13.76
C TYR A 464 -4.02 -0.24 15.06
N ARG A 465 -3.25 -0.21 16.16
CA ARG A 465 -3.71 0.31 17.44
C ARG A 465 -4.17 1.77 17.35
N VAL A 466 -3.42 2.62 16.64
CA VAL A 466 -3.81 4.03 16.47
C VAL A 466 -5.14 4.16 15.72
N VAL A 467 -5.29 3.41 14.63
CA VAL A 467 -6.46 3.47 13.74
C VAL A 467 -7.70 2.82 14.37
N THR A 468 -7.59 1.58 14.85
CA THR A 468 -8.73 0.80 15.36
C THR A 468 -8.96 0.94 16.86
N GLY A 469 -7.93 1.33 17.63
CA GLY A 469 -7.94 1.38 19.09
C GLY A 469 -7.60 0.05 19.77
N VAL A 470 -7.38 -1.03 19.01
CA VAL A 470 -7.09 -2.37 19.53
C VAL A 470 -5.58 -2.62 19.57
N ASP A 471 -5.06 -3.02 20.72
CA ASP A 471 -3.67 -3.45 20.85
C ASP A 471 -3.54 -4.94 20.52
N LEU A 472 -2.74 -5.25 19.50
CA LEU A 472 -2.48 -6.63 19.05
C LEU A 472 -1.31 -7.28 19.80
N THR A 473 -0.52 -6.50 20.55
CA THR A 473 0.71 -6.98 21.20
C THR A 473 0.47 -7.50 22.62
N THR A 474 -0.67 -7.19 23.21
CA THR A 474 -1.04 -7.56 24.57
C THR A 474 -1.90 -8.81 24.60
N GLU A 475 -1.69 -9.66 25.60
CA GLU A 475 -2.55 -10.81 25.87
C GLU A 475 -3.94 -10.33 26.31
N PRO A 476 -5.04 -10.85 25.74
CA PRO A 476 -6.38 -10.43 26.11
C PRO A 476 -6.72 -10.96 27.50
N THR A 477 -7.08 -10.06 28.42
CA THR A 477 -7.43 -10.41 29.81
C THR A 477 -8.89 -10.86 29.97
N SER A 478 -9.75 -10.53 29.01
CA SER A 478 -11.18 -10.86 29.03
C SER A 478 -11.70 -11.40 27.69
N VAL A 479 -12.77 -12.18 27.74
CA VAL A 479 -13.44 -12.73 26.55
C VAL A 479 -13.93 -11.60 25.63
N GLU A 480 -14.40 -10.50 26.20
CA GLU A 480 -14.83 -9.32 25.43
C GLU A 480 -13.67 -8.69 24.66
N GLN A 481 -12.49 -8.56 25.29
CA GLN A 481 -11.29 -8.05 24.60
C GLN A 481 -10.86 -8.98 23.45
N THR A 482 -10.93 -10.30 23.66
CA THR A 482 -10.66 -11.28 22.60
C THR A 482 -11.63 -11.14 21.43
N GLN A 483 -12.93 -11.00 21.71
CA GLN A 483 -13.93 -10.80 20.66
C GLN A 483 -13.71 -9.48 19.91
N LEU A 484 -13.40 -8.39 20.62
CA LEU A 484 -13.07 -7.11 20.02
C LEU A 484 -11.86 -7.22 19.10
N ARG A 485 -10.83 -7.99 19.49
CA ARG A 485 -9.63 -8.18 18.69
C ARG A 485 -9.87 -8.89 17.35
N TYR A 486 -10.92 -9.70 17.24
CA TYR A 486 -11.23 -10.46 16.02
C TYR A 486 -12.30 -9.80 15.14
N LEU A 487 -12.75 -8.60 15.49
CA LEU A 487 -13.66 -7.84 14.63
C LEU A 487 -12.93 -7.28 13.39
N SER A 488 -13.70 -7.11 12.32
CA SER A 488 -13.22 -6.48 11.09
C SER A 488 -12.76 -5.02 11.36
N PRO A 489 -11.65 -4.57 10.76
CA PRO A 489 -11.18 -3.18 10.86
C PRO A 489 -12.25 -2.14 10.53
N SER A 490 -13.10 -2.40 9.53
CA SER A 490 -14.19 -1.51 9.13
C SER A 490 -15.20 -1.28 10.27
N ILE A 491 -15.45 -2.30 11.08
CA ILE A 491 -16.38 -2.21 12.22
C ILE A 491 -15.78 -1.36 13.34
N HIS A 492 -14.47 -1.50 13.60
CA HIS A 492 -13.77 -0.62 14.55
C HIS A 492 -13.85 0.84 14.14
N LEU A 493 -13.59 1.13 12.86
CA LEU A 493 -13.68 2.48 12.31
C LEU A 493 -15.09 3.05 12.42
N GLN A 494 -16.12 2.26 12.10
CA GLN A 494 -17.51 2.68 12.24
C GLN A 494 -17.86 3.01 13.70
N ARG A 495 -17.46 2.17 14.65
CA ARG A 495 -17.70 2.39 16.09
C ARG A 495 -17.03 3.68 16.57
N ARG A 496 -15.77 3.91 16.18
CA ARG A 496 -15.04 5.13 16.53
C ARG A 496 -15.67 6.37 15.92
N LEU A 497 -16.07 6.31 14.65
CA LEU A 497 -16.78 7.41 14.00
C LEU A 497 -18.09 7.73 14.71
N ALA A 498 -18.86 6.71 15.11
CA ALA A 498 -20.10 6.90 15.86
C ALA A 498 -19.86 7.56 17.23
N GLN A 499 -18.81 7.13 17.95
CA GLN A 499 -18.39 7.74 19.22
C GLN A 499 -17.96 9.20 19.03
N GLN A 500 -17.20 9.50 17.97
CA GLN A 500 -16.78 10.86 17.64
C GLN A 500 -17.99 11.75 17.35
N LEU A 501 -18.93 11.31 16.52
CA LEU A 501 -20.15 12.07 16.21
C LEU A 501 -21.03 12.28 17.44
N GLN A 502 -21.10 11.31 18.35
CA GLN A 502 -21.79 11.46 19.65
C GLN A 502 -21.10 12.49 20.54
N SER A 503 -19.77 12.52 20.57
CA SER A 503 -19.03 13.52 21.36
C SER A 503 -19.26 14.96 20.85
N LEU A 504 -19.35 15.13 19.53
CA LEU A 504 -19.60 16.43 18.90
C LEU A 504 -21.01 16.95 19.22
N SER A 505 -22.01 16.07 19.25
CA SER A 505 -23.39 16.46 19.60
C SER A 505 -23.62 16.70 21.09
N GLN A 506 -22.76 16.17 21.96
CA GLN A 506 -22.85 16.33 23.42
C GLN A 506 -22.11 17.56 23.97
N THR A 507 -21.42 18.35 23.13
CA THR A 507 -20.81 19.61 23.56
C THR A 507 -21.90 20.55 24.11
N PRO A 508 -21.93 20.87 25.42
CA PRO A 508 -22.99 21.70 25.98
C PRO A 508 -22.93 23.09 25.33
N ALA A 509 -24.09 23.63 24.95
CA ALA A 509 -24.23 25.06 24.71
C ALA A 509 -23.60 25.77 25.92
N GLY A 510 -22.56 26.57 25.67
CA GLY A 510 -21.86 27.31 26.71
C GLY A 510 -22.86 28.10 27.56
N PRO A 511 -22.55 28.37 28.85
CA PRO A 511 -23.49 29.02 29.75
C PRO A 511 -23.96 30.32 29.11
N GLY A 512 -25.25 30.32 28.72
CA GLY A 512 -25.91 31.50 28.20
C GLY A 512 -25.72 32.63 29.20
N LEU A 513 -25.22 33.76 28.71
CA LEU A 513 -25.17 35.01 29.43
C LEU A 513 -26.52 35.23 30.11
N ILE A 514 -26.52 35.17 31.44
CA ILE A 514 -27.64 35.56 32.28
C ILE A 514 -27.95 37.02 31.89
N PRO A 515 -29.18 37.37 31.47
CA PRO A 515 -29.52 38.75 31.25
C PRO A 515 -29.49 39.45 32.61
N THR A 516 -28.53 40.36 32.79
CA THR A 516 -28.48 41.28 33.91
C THR A 516 -29.77 42.09 33.92
N ARG A 517 -30.60 41.81 34.91
CA ARG A 517 -31.83 42.52 35.23
C ARG A 517 -31.47 43.99 35.49
N ALA A 518 -31.80 44.87 34.54
CA ALA A 518 -31.62 46.31 34.68
C ALA A 518 -32.33 46.79 35.95
N GLY A 519 -31.56 47.50 36.78
CA GLY A 519 -32.04 48.14 37.98
C GLY A 519 -33.12 49.18 37.67
N LYS A 520 -34.12 49.21 38.54
CA LYS A 520 -34.98 50.37 38.74
C LYS A 520 -34.08 51.55 39.12
N ASP A 521 -34.15 52.63 38.36
CA ASP A 521 -33.91 53.96 38.90
C ASP A 521 -35.11 54.85 38.60
N THR A 522 -35.72 55.26 39.70
CA THR A 522 -36.72 56.30 39.83
C THR A 522 -36.17 57.66 39.41
N LYS A 523 -36.90 58.37 38.55
CA LYS A 523 -37.37 59.75 38.81
C LYS A 523 -38.56 60.08 37.92
#